data_AF-A0A7R8WUN9-F1
#
_entry.id   AF-A0A7R8WUN9-F1
#
_cell.length_a   1.000
_cell.length_b   1.000
_cell.length_c   1.000
_cell.angle_alpha   90.00
_cell.angle_beta   90.00
_cell.angle_gamma   90.00
#
_symmetry.space_group_name_H-M   'P 1'
#
loop_
_entity.id
_entity.type
_entity.pdbx_description
1 polymer ?
#
loop_
_entity_poly.entity_id
_entity_poly.type
_entity_poly.pdbx_seq_one_letter_code
_entity_poly.pdbx_strand_id
1 'polypeptide(L)'
;SRNFPNDADAIDAAYRTLRNGHFATPLDLKAVFPSLDNFRYKDKWWVIDIGGNNLRLIAFIEFRDQRIQMNFSDLKTQARALFDQASFIIDIKDEADYETALLLMDELIEDYDKNRGLIEVLSHSIEKWEDTSSEFTAFNQRIAQLDDGVAVLKTLMDQYQLKAGDLKAEVGSKSLVSMILNGSRQLTREHIQALSLRFHLSPAIFFRT
;
A
#
# COMPACT_ATOMS: atom_id res chain seq x y z
N SER A 1 -11.13 55.33 -21.19
CA SER A 1 -12.20 54.51 -21.81
C SER A 1 -13.25 55.39 -22.47
N ARG A 2 -13.58 55.22 -23.77
CA ARG A 2 -14.60 56.04 -24.48
C ARG A 2 -16.03 55.81 -23.98
N ASN A 3 -16.31 54.65 -23.38
CA ASN A 3 -17.66 54.24 -22.99
C ASN A 3 -17.99 54.55 -21.51
N PHE A 4 -16.96 54.76 -20.68
CA PHE A 4 -17.09 55.06 -19.25
C PHE A 4 -16.11 56.18 -18.89
N PRO A 5 -16.40 57.44 -19.27
CA PRO A 5 -15.48 58.55 -19.04
C PRO A 5 -15.30 58.87 -17.55
N ASN A 6 -16.34 58.71 -16.73
CA ASN A 6 -16.30 58.99 -15.30
C ASN A 6 -15.48 57.97 -14.50
N ASP A 7 -15.33 56.75 -15.01
CA ASP A 7 -14.58 55.66 -14.35
C ASP A 7 -13.29 55.29 -15.12
N ALA A 8 -12.86 56.14 -16.06
CA ALA A 8 -11.71 55.85 -16.93
C ALA A 8 -10.43 55.59 -16.13
N ASP A 9 -10.17 56.40 -15.11
CA ASP A 9 -9.00 56.25 -14.24
C ASP A 9 -9.05 54.94 -13.44
N ALA A 10 -10.24 54.54 -12.97
CA ALA A 10 -10.43 53.31 -12.23
C ALA A 10 -10.21 52.06 -13.11
N ILE A 11 -10.66 52.10 -14.36
CA ILE A 11 -10.41 51.06 -15.35
C ILE A 11 -8.91 50.92 -15.63
N ASP A 12 -8.23 52.05 -15.88
CA ASP A 12 -6.81 52.06 -16.18
C ASP A 12 -5.98 51.59 -14.98
N ALA A 13 -6.37 51.98 -13.75
CA ALA A 13 -5.73 51.52 -12.53
C ALA A 13 -5.88 50.00 -12.34
N ALA A 14 -7.09 49.46 -12.47
CA ALA A 14 -7.33 48.02 -12.36
C ALA A 14 -6.52 47.23 -13.40
N TYR A 15 -6.49 47.71 -14.65
CA TYR A 15 -5.69 47.11 -15.72
C TYR A 15 -4.19 47.10 -15.40
N ARG A 16 -3.63 48.23 -14.95
CA ARG A 16 -2.20 48.33 -14.59
C ARG A 16 -1.84 47.39 -13.43
N THR A 17 -2.68 47.33 -12.41
CA THR A 17 -2.48 46.45 -11.25
C THR A 17 -2.50 44.98 -11.66
N LEU A 18 -3.48 44.56 -12.46
CA LEU A 18 -3.54 43.18 -12.97
C LEU A 18 -2.37 42.85 -13.91
N ARG A 19 -1.94 43.80 -14.76
CA ARG A 19 -0.86 43.59 -15.72
C ARG A 19 0.52 43.53 -15.08
N ASN A 20 0.76 44.32 -14.04
CA ASN A 20 2.08 44.49 -13.44
C ASN A 20 2.24 43.72 -12.12
N GLY A 21 1.14 43.28 -11.51
CA GLY A 21 1.15 42.50 -10.28
C GLY A 21 1.49 41.03 -10.52
N HIS A 22 2.09 40.39 -9.52
CA HIS A 22 2.27 38.94 -9.48
C HIS A 22 1.33 38.36 -8.41
N PHE A 23 0.38 37.53 -8.85
CA PHE A 23 -0.61 36.92 -7.97
C PHE A 23 -0.52 35.40 -8.13
N ALA A 24 -0.03 34.71 -7.12
CA ALA A 24 0.13 33.26 -7.15
C ALA A 24 -1.19 32.55 -6.78
N THR A 25 -2.00 33.17 -5.94
CA THR A 25 -3.27 32.63 -5.44
C THR A 25 -4.42 33.63 -5.53
N PRO A 26 -5.68 33.17 -5.52
CA PRO A 26 -6.84 34.06 -5.37
C PRO A 26 -6.78 34.93 -4.12
N LEU A 27 -6.15 34.47 -3.04
CA LEU A 27 -6.00 35.22 -1.81
C LEU A 27 -5.09 36.44 -2.00
N ASP A 28 -3.99 36.28 -2.75
CA ASP A 28 -3.08 37.39 -3.09
C ASP A 28 -3.82 38.47 -3.89
N LEU A 29 -4.64 38.05 -4.86
CA LEU A 29 -5.43 38.98 -5.65
C LEU A 29 -6.53 39.65 -4.81
N LYS A 30 -7.15 38.92 -3.88
CA LYS A 30 -8.17 39.45 -2.96
C LYS A 30 -7.61 40.47 -1.97
N ALA A 31 -6.34 40.37 -1.59
CA ALA A 31 -5.67 41.37 -0.76
C ALA A 31 -5.57 42.74 -1.46
N VAL A 32 -5.46 42.73 -2.80
CA VAL A 32 -5.40 43.96 -3.61
C VAL A 32 -6.79 44.42 -4.08
N PHE A 33 -7.67 43.46 -4.37
CA PHE A 33 -9.06 43.71 -4.75
C PHE A 33 -10.01 43.01 -3.75
N PRO A 34 -10.40 43.69 -2.65
CA PRO A 34 -11.25 43.08 -1.62
C PRO A 34 -12.61 42.59 -2.13
N SER A 35 -13.12 43.17 -3.23
CA SER A 35 -14.35 42.79 -3.91
C SER A 35 -14.23 41.54 -4.79
N LEU A 36 -13.04 40.93 -4.89
CA LEU A 36 -12.82 39.74 -5.72
C LEU A 36 -13.74 38.58 -5.30
N ASP A 37 -14.54 38.10 -6.26
CA ASP A 37 -15.43 36.96 -6.12
C ASP A 37 -15.42 36.06 -7.36
N ASN A 38 -15.85 34.81 -7.19
CA ASN A 38 -15.97 33.83 -8.28
C ASN A 38 -17.17 34.14 -9.17
N PHE A 39 -16.98 34.04 -10.49
CA PHE A 39 -18.09 34.06 -11.43
C PHE A 39 -18.73 32.67 -11.52
N ARG A 40 -19.83 32.49 -10.79
CA ARG A 40 -20.48 31.18 -10.53
C ARG A 40 -20.85 30.35 -11.76
N TYR A 41 -20.93 30.95 -12.95
CA TYR A 41 -21.37 30.28 -14.17
C TYR A 41 -20.21 29.81 -15.07
N LYS A 42 -18.96 30.15 -14.76
CA LYS A 42 -17.80 29.79 -15.59
C LYS A 42 -16.53 29.62 -14.76
N ASP A 43 -15.93 28.44 -14.83
CA ASP A 43 -14.70 28.12 -14.10
C ASP A 43 -13.54 29.06 -14.47
N LYS A 44 -12.73 29.47 -13.48
CA LYS A 44 -11.62 30.43 -13.57
C LYS A 44 -11.99 31.86 -14.02
N TRP A 45 -13.28 32.20 -14.00
CA TRP A 45 -13.73 33.57 -14.21
C TRP A 45 -14.00 34.26 -12.87
N TRP A 46 -13.58 35.52 -12.78
CA TRP A 46 -13.60 36.31 -11.56
C TRP A 46 -14.31 37.64 -11.80
N VAL A 47 -14.97 38.13 -10.76
CA VAL A 47 -15.66 39.42 -10.73
C VAL A 47 -14.94 40.35 -9.77
N ILE A 48 -14.67 41.58 -10.20
CA ILE A 48 -14.07 42.64 -9.39
C ILE A 48 -14.91 43.92 -9.55
N ASP A 49 -15.40 44.48 -8.46
CA ASP A 49 -16.03 45.79 -8.46
C ASP A 49 -14.94 46.89 -8.58
N ILE A 50 -15.09 47.81 -9.54
CA ILE A 50 -14.16 48.93 -9.80
C ILE A 50 -14.92 50.26 -9.91
N GLY A 51 -14.21 51.39 -9.79
CA GLY A 51 -14.83 52.73 -9.90
C GLY A 51 -15.81 53.03 -8.77
N GLY A 52 -15.51 52.65 -7.52
CA GLY A 52 -16.42 52.86 -6.39
C GLY A 52 -17.71 52.04 -6.46
N ASN A 53 -17.63 50.81 -6.98
CA ASN A 53 -18.75 49.90 -7.23
C ASN A 53 -19.68 50.29 -8.40
N ASN A 54 -19.27 51.25 -9.23
CA ASN A 54 -20.02 51.64 -10.44
C ASN A 54 -19.92 50.61 -11.57
N LEU A 55 -18.83 49.84 -11.62
CA LEU A 55 -18.54 48.90 -12.70
C LEU A 55 -18.10 47.54 -12.16
N ARG A 56 -18.39 46.49 -12.94
CA ARG A 56 -17.91 45.12 -12.70
C ARG A 56 -16.98 44.68 -13.80
N LEU A 57 -15.73 44.41 -13.46
CA LEU A 57 -14.78 43.74 -14.32
C LEU A 57 -14.98 42.24 -14.19
N ILE A 58 -15.27 41.58 -15.31
CA ILE A 58 -15.36 40.12 -15.42
C ILE A 58 -14.17 39.67 -16.26
N ALA A 59 -13.27 38.88 -15.67
CA ALA A 59 -12.03 38.45 -16.30
C ALA A 59 -11.74 36.97 -16.08
N PHE A 60 -11.15 36.32 -17.09
CA PHE A 60 -10.54 35.02 -16.93
C PHE A 60 -9.17 35.20 -16.25
N ILE A 61 -8.99 34.59 -15.09
CA ILE A 61 -7.72 34.64 -14.34
C ILE A 61 -7.36 33.21 -13.94
N GLU A 62 -6.26 32.73 -14.50
CA GLU A 62 -5.67 31.44 -14.14
C GLU A 62 -4.48 31.68 -13.20
N PHE A 63 -4.69 31.36 -11.93
CA PHE A 63 -3.61 31.30 -10.95
C PHE A 63 -2.73 30.10 -11.27
N ARG A 64 -1.40 30.26 -11.23
CA ARG A 64 -0.49 29.14 -11.47
C ARG A 64 -0.72 28.10 -10.38
N ASP A 65 -1.31 26.99 -10.78
CA ASP A 65 -1.54 25.84 -9.92
C ASP A 65 -0.17 25.36 -9.40
N GLN A 66 0.07 25.43 -8.09
CA GLN A 66 1.18 24.71 -7.45
C GLN A 66 0.85 23.21 -7.38
N ARG A 67 0.37 22.62 -8.49
CA ARG A 67 0.45 21.17 -8.64
C ARG A 67 1.91 20.84 -8.49
N ILE A 68 2.24 20.06 -7.46
CA ILE A 68 3.54 19.41 -7.35
C ILE A 68 3.67 18.59 -8.64
N GLN A 69 4.37 19.16 -9.64
CA GLN A 69 4.81 18.39 -10.79
C GLN A 69 5.92 17.50 -10.25
N MET A 70 5.59 16.25 -9.93
CA MET A 70 6.58 15.26 -9.55
C MET A 70 7.64 15.22 -10.65
N ASN A 71 8.88 15.60 -10.32
CA ASN A 71 9.97 15.55 -11.28
C ASN A 71 10.39 14.10 -11.46
N PHE A 72 9.85 13.46 -12.50
CA PHE A 72 10.18 12.07 -12.84
C PHE A 72 11.67 11.87 -13.12
N SER A 73 12.42 12.91 -13.48
CA SER A 73 13.87 12.81 -13.66
C SER A 73 14.58 12.59 -12.32
N ASP A 74 14.23 13.38 -11.32
CA ASP A 74 14.82 13.28 -9.98
C ASP A 74 14.42 11.96 -9.34
N LEU A 75 13.15 11.56 -9.45
CA LEU A 75 12.66 10.28 -8.96
C LEU A 75 13.41 9.10 -9.59
N LYS A 76 13.59 9.10 -10.93
CA LYS A 76 14.37 8.06 -11.62
C LYS A 76 15.83 8.02 -11.17
N THR A 77 16.40 9.17 -10.82
CA THR A 77 17.79 9.27 -10.35
C THR A 77 17.94 8.71 -8.95
N GLN A 78 17.00 9.04 -8.05
CA GLN A 78 16.95 8.48 -6.69
C GLN A 78 16.69 6.98 -6.70
N ALA A 79 15.75 6.50 -7.52
CA ALA A 79 15.46 5.08 -7.65
C ALA A 79 16.67 4.30 -8.17
N ARG A 80 17.39 4.83 -9.17
CA ARG A 80 18.62 4.18 -9.66
C ARG A 80 19.70 4.11 -8.58
N ALA A 81 19.94 5.21 -7.86
CA ALA A 81 20.91 5.22 -6.78
C ALA A 81 20.57 4.22 -5.67
N LEU A 82 19.27 4.09 -5.33
CA LEU A 82 18.79 3.08 -4.38
C LEU A 82 19.09 1.66 -4.88
N PHE A 83 18.71 1.32 -6.11
CA PHE A 83 18.87 -0.03 -6.64
C PHE A 83 20.33 -0.40 -6.94
N ASP A 84 21.19 0.59 -7.23
CA ASP A 84 22.63 0.36 -7.37
C ASP A 84 23.29 0.02 -6.02
N GLN A 85 22.76 0.53 -4.90
CA GLN A 85 23.29 0.29 -3.55
C GLN A 85 22.64 -0.91 -2.86
N ALA A 86 21.36 -1.15 -3.12
CA ALA A 86 20.54 -2.13 -2.42
C ALA A 86 19.66 -2.91 -3.41
N SER A 87 20.30 -3.56 -4.39
CA SER A 87 19.58 -4.35 -5.40
C SER A 87 18.76 -5.50 -4.80
N PHE A 88 19.20 -6.03 -3.65
CA PHE A 88 18.51 -7.10 -2.91
C PHE A 88 17.08 -6.74 -2.50
N ILE A 89 16.74 -5.45 -2.42
CA ILE A 89 15.37 -4.99 -2.14
C ILE A 89 14.39 -5.45 -3.22
N ILE A 90 14.84 -5.56 -4.48
CA ILE A 90 13.97 -5.91 -5.62
C ILE A 90 14.28 -7.29 -6.20
N ASP A 91 15.50 -7.79 -6.05
CA ASP A 91 15.91 -9.07 -6.60
C ASP A 91 17.10 -9.63 -5.80
N ILE A 92 16.85 -10.69 -5.04
CA ILE A 92 17.85 -11.43 -4.27
C ILE A 92 18.51 -12.46 -5.20
N LYS A 93 19.83 -12.42 -5.32
CA LYS A 93 20.57 -13.25 -6.29
C LYS A 93 21.42 -14.34 -5.65
N ASP A 94 21.75 -14.16 -4.38
CA ASP A 94 22.59 -15.07 -3.62
C ASP A 94 22.24 -15.01 -2.12
N GLU A 95 22.91 -15.86 -1.35
CA GLU A 95 22.71 -15.96 0.09
C GLU A 95 23.09 -14.68 0.85
N ALA A 96 24.06 -13.91 0.35
CA ALA A 96 24.48 -12.68 1.02
C ALA A 96 23.42 -11.58 0.88
N ASP A 97 22.82 -11.47 -0.31
CA ASP A 97 21.64 -10.62 -0.53
C ASP A 97 20.48 -11.04 0.38
N TYR A 98 20.24 -12.35 0.52
CA TYR A 98 19.16 -12.90 1.33
C TYR A 98 19.30 -12.56 2.82
N GLU A 99 20.48 -12.80 3.40
CA GLU A 99 20.78 -12.44 4.79
C GLU A 99 20.65 -10.93 5.03
N THR A 100 21.12 -10.11 4.08
CA THR A 100 20.97 -8.66 4.17
C THR A 100 19.50 -8.22 4.10
N ALA A 101 18.69 -8.89 3.28
CA ALA A 101 17.25 -8.65 3.20
C ALA A 101 16.53 -8.97 4.53
N LEU A 102 16.91 -10.07 5.20
CA LEU A 102 16.35 -10.41 6.51
C LEU A 102 16.73 -9.40 7.59
N LEU A 103 17.99 -8.97 7.64
CA LEU A 103 18.43 -7.93 8.57
C LEU A 103 17.68 -6.61 8.36
N LEU A 104 17.50 -6.20 7.10
CA LEU A 104 16.71 -5.01 6.80
C LEU A 104 15.23 -5.20 7.19
N MET A 105 14.64 -6.38 6.96
CA MET A 105 13.26 -6.66 7.36
C MET A 105 13.06 -6.49 8.87
N ASP A 106 13.98 -7.01 9.68
CA ASP A 106 13.94 -6.86 11.14
C ASP A 106 13.96 -5.39 11.56
N GLU A 107 14.84 -4.57 10.97
CA GLU A 107 14.88 -3.12 11.23
C GLU A 107 13.59 -2.41 10.79
N LEU A 108 13.00 -2.80 9.66
CA LEU A 108 11.81 -2.15 9.12
C LEU A 108 10.56 -2.42 9.96
N ILE A 109 10.44 -3.63 10.53
CA ILE A 109 9.30 -4.03 11.37
C ILE A 109 9.23 -3.22 12.67
N GLU A 110 10.36 -2.69 13.16
CA GLU A 110 10.37 -1.80 14.35
C GLU A 110 9.46 -0.58 14.19
N ASP A 111 9.30 -0.06 12.96
CA ASP A 111 8.37 1.02 12.61
C ASP A 111 7.52 0.64 11.39
N TYR A 112 6.75 -0.44 11.56
CA TYR A 112 5.93 -1.07 10.51
C TYR A 112 5.10 -0.08 9.68
N ASP A 113 4.38 0.85 10.35
CA ASP A 113 3.46 1.76 9.66
C ASP A 113 4.18 2.75 8.74
N LYS A 114 5.39 3.20 9.11
CA LYS A 114 6.19 4.10 8.26
C LYS A 114 6.87 3.36 7.13
N ASN A 115 7.18 2.08 7.33
CA ASN A 115 8.00 1.28 6.43
C ASN A 115 7.21 0.34 5.52
N ARG A 116 5.88 0.31 5.64
CA ARG A 116 4.99 -0.63 4.94
C ARG A 116 5.30 -0.83 3.46
N GLY A 117 5.56 0.24 2.71
CA GLY A 117 5.84 0.14 1.28
C GLY A 117 7.17 -0.56 0.97
N LEU A 118 8.19 -0.36 1.80
CA LEU A 118 9.48 -1.04 1.63
C LEU A 118 9.40 -2.49 2.12
N ILE A 119 8.66 -2.74 3.20
CA ILE A 119 8.35 -4.10 3.69
C ILE A 119 7.69 -4.92 2.58
N GLU A 120 6.66 -4.39 1.92
CA GLU A 120 5.95 -5.10 0.85
C GLU A 120 6.88 -5.51 -0.30
N VAL A 121 7.73 -4.59 -0.75
CA VAL A 121 8.69 -4.86 -1.83
C VAL A 121 9.72 -5.92 -1.40
N LEU A 122 10.30 -5.75 -0.20
CA LEU A 122 11.32 -6.65 0.32
C LEU A 122 10.76 -8.06 0.60
N SER A 123 9.56 -8.16 1.16
CA SER A 123 8.85 -9.43 1.38
C SER A 123 8.67 -10.20 0.08
N HIS A 124 8.31 -9.53 -1.01
CA HIS A 124 8.13 -10.18 -2.30
C HIS A 124 9.46 -10.75 -2.85
N SER A 125 10.56 -10.04 -2.66
CA SER A 125 11.88 -10.51 -3.08
C SER A 125 12.39 -11.69 -2.23
N ILE A 126 12.13 -11.67 -0.93
CA ILE A 126 12.42 -12.78 0.01
C ILE A 126 11.62 -14.03 -0.40
N GLU A 127 10.30 -13.90 -0.54
CA GLU A 127 9.41 -15.01 -0.92
C GLU A 127 9.85 -15.64 -2.25
N LYS A 128 10.14 -14.81 -3.26
CA LYS A 128 10.64 -15.28 -4.56
C LYS A 128 11.93 -16.08 -4.42
N TRP A 129 12.87 -15.65 -3.57
CA TRP A 129 14.10 -16.39 -3.31
C TRP A 129 13.81 -17.72 -2.63
N GLU A 130 13.07 -17.72 -1.53
CA GLU A 130 12.71 -18.92 -0.78
C GLU A 130 11.96 -19.95 -1.65
N ASP A 131 11.14 -19.51 -2.60
CA ASP A 131 10.42 -20.40 -3.51
C ASP A 131 11.30 -21.05 -4.58
N THR A 132 12.35 -20.35 -5.04
CA THR A 132 13.09 -20.71 -6.26
C THR A 132 14.51 -21.19 -6.01
N SER A 133 15.10 -20.89 -4.85
CA SER A 133 16.50 -21.20 -4.58
C SER A 133 16.73 -22.70 -4.28
N SER A 134 17.98 -23.13 -4.49
CA SER A 134 18.36 -24.53 -4.29
C SER A 134 18.39 -24.93 -2.82
N GLU A 135 18.70 -23.97 -1.95
CA GLU A 135 18.78 -24.07 -0.49
C GLU A 135 17.41 -24.46 0.10
N PHE A 136 16.33 -23.87 -0.41
CA PHE A 136 14.97 -24.15 0.05
C PHE A 136 14.29 -25.30 -0.67
N THR A 137 14.88 -25.85 -1.74
CA THR A 137 14.26 -26.92 -2.54
C THR A 137 13.81 -28.12 -1.70
N ALA A 138 14.65 -28.60 -0.77
CA ALA A 138 14.30 -29.73 0.08
C ALA A 138 13.17 -29.41 1.08
N PHE A 139 13.14 -28.17 1.58
CA PHE A 139 12.07 -27.68 2.43
C PHE A 139 10.76 -27.52 1.64
N ASN A 140 10.81 -26.87 0.48
CA ASN A 140 9.66 -26.65 -0.41
C ASN A 140 9.06 -27.97 -0.87
N GLN A 141 9.88 -28.98 -1.18
CA GLN A 141 9.38 -30.32 -1.48
C GLN A 141 8.65 -30.96 -0.30
N ARG A 142 9.14 -30.78 0.93
CA ARG A 142 8.44 -31.25 2.14
C ARG A 142 7.13 -30.51 2.34
N ILE A 143 7.10 -29.19 2.16
CA ILE A 143 5.88 -28.36 2.23
C ILE A 143 4.86 -28.78 1.16
N ALA A 144 5.31 -29.07 -0.07
CA ALA A 144 4.44 -29.54 -1.14
C ALA A 144 3.87 -30.95 -0.89
N GLN A 145 4.59 -31.80 -0.16
CA GLN A 145 4.17 -33.15 0.20
C GLN A 145 3.43 -33.25 1.54
N LEU A 146 3.44 -32.18 2.34
CA LEU A 146 2.71 -32.11 3.59
C LEU A 146 1.20 -32.07 3.29
N ASP A 147 0.50 -33.11 3.71
CA ASP A 147 -0.95 -33.09 3.85
C ASP A 147 -1.28 -32.11 4.99
N ASP A 148 -1.90 -30.97 4.66
CA ASP A 148 -2.18 -29.89 5.61
C ASP A 148 -3.00 -30.39 6.81
N GLY A 149 -3.88 -31.35 6.59
CA GLY A 149 -4.64 -31.99 7.66
C GLY A 149 -3.74 -32.80 8.61
N VAL A 150 -2.73 -33.49 8.08
CA VAL A 150 -1.71 -34.19 8.88
C VAL A 150 -0.80 -33.21 9.61
N ALA A 151 -0.46 -32.07 9.00
CA ALA A 151 0.33 -31.02 9.65
C ALA A 151 -0.41 -30.44 10.87
N VAL A 152 -1.68 -30.04 10.70
CA VAL A 152 -2.53 -29.58 11.80
C VAL A 152 -2.65 -30.65 12.88
N LEU A 153 -2.87 -31.91 12.49
CA LEU A 153 -2.97 -33.01 13.45
C LEU A 153 -1.68 -33.19 14.26
N LYS A 154 -0.51 -33.13 13.62
CA LYS A 154 0.80 -33.20 14.30
C LYS A 154 0.98 -32.05 15.27
N THR A 155 0.63 -30.82 14.86
CA THR A 155 0.70 -29.65 15.74
C THR A 155 -0.22 -29.79 16.95
N LEU A 156 -1.46 -30.29 16.78
CA LEU A 156 -2.36 -30.54 17.89
C LEU A 156 -1.83 -31.62 18.83
N MET A 157 -1.26 -32.70 18.29
CA MET A 157 -0.66 -33.75 19.10
C MET A 157 0.55 -33.23 19.90
N ASP A 158 1.37 -32.36 19.32
CA ASP A 158 2.51 -31.76 20.01
C ASP A 158 2.07 -30.74 21.07
N GLN A 159 1.20 -29.79 20.73
CA GLN A 159 0.73 -28.75 21.64
C GLN A 159 -0.02 -29.32 22.86
N TYR A 160 -0.81 -30.37 22.65
CA TYR A 160 -1.58 -31.02 23.73
C TYR A 160 -0.90 -32.28 24.28
N GLN A 161 0.34 -32.58 23.86
CA GLN A 161 1.12 -33.75 24.27
C GLN A 161 0.36 -35.09 24.12
N LEU A 162 -0.44 -35.21 23.06
CA LEU A 162 -1.30 -36.35 22.78
C LEU A 162 -0.53 -37.46 22.05
N LYS A 163 -0.78 -38.70 22.47
CA LYS A 163 -0.33 -39.90 21.77
C LYS A 163 -1.40 -40.36 20.81
N ALA A 164 -1.02 -41.19 19.83
CA ALA A 164 -1.93 -41.73 18.82
C ALA A 164 -3.14 -42.51 19.40
N GLY A 165 -3.06 -43.01 20.64
CA GLY A 165 -4.19 -43.65 21.32
C GLY A 165 -5.23 -42.67 21.88
N ASP A 166 -4.84 -41.41 22.11
CA ASP A 166 -5.66 -40.39 22.76
C ASP A 166 -6.64 -39.71 21.79
N LEU A 167 -6.51 -40.01 20.49
CA LEU A 167 -7.37 -39.54 19.39
C LEU A 167 -8.38 -40.60 18.94
N LYS A 168 -8.66 -41.57 19.82
CA LYS A 168 -9.52 -42.71 19.48
C LYS A 168 -10.96 -42.29 19.20
N ALA A 169 -11.45 -41.24 19.84
CA ALA A 169 -12.82 -40.77 19.68
C ALA A 169 -13.01 -40.00 18.36
N GLU A 170 -11.97 -39.36 17.85
CA GLU A 170 -12.04 -38.46 16.70
C GLU A 170 -11.56 -39.11 15.41
N VAL A 171 -10.47 -39.88 15.49
CA VAL A 171 -9.80 -40.47 14.33
C VAL A 171 -9.92 -41.99 14.31
N GLY A 172 -10.01 -42.62 15.48
CA GLY A 172 -10.18 -44.07 15.62
C GLY A 172 -8.91 -44.79 16.10
N SER A 173 -8.66 -46.00 15.62
CA SER A 173 -7.61 -46.85 16.21
C SER A 173 -6.22 -46.20 16.15
N LYS A 174 -5.35 -46.51 17.13
CA LYS A 174 -3.94 -46.05 17.16
C LYS A 174 -3.21 -46.33 15.84
N SER A 175 -3.51 -47.46 15.20
CA SER A 175 -2.94 -47.84 13.90
C SER A 175 -3.41 -46.91 12.77
N LEU A 176 -4.70 -46.54 12.75
CA LEU A 176 -5.25 -45.58 11.80
C LEU A 176 -4.62 -44.19 11.98
N VAL A 177 -4.46 -43.73 13.22
CA VAL A 177 -3.77 -42.47 13.52
C VAL A 177 -2.32 -42.51 13.02
N SER A 178 -1.57 -43.58 13.27
CA SER A 178 -0.21 -43.72 12.72
C SER A 178 -0.18 -43.75 11.19
N MET A 179 -1.14 -44.41 10.54
CA MET A 179 -1.26 -44.42 9.08
C MET A 179 -1.61 -43.04 8.50
N ILE A 180 -2.33 -42.21 9.25
CA ILE A 180 -2.61 -40.83 8.85
C ILE A 180 -1.34 -39.97 9.02
N LEU A 181 -0.66 -40.08 10.16
CA LEU A 181 0.55 -39.31 10.45
C LEU A 181 1.72 -39.57 9.49
N ASN A 182 1.77 -40.77 8.90
CA ASN A 182 2.78 -41.16 7.91
C ASN A 182 2.32 -40.98 6.45
N GLY A 183 1.11 -40.46 6.21
CA GLY A 183 0.60 -40.15 4.88
C GLY A 183 0.04 -41.33 4.08
N SER A 184 -0.01 -42.55 4.64
CA SER A 184 -0.61 -43.71 3.98
C SER A 184 -2.14 -43.71 3.98
N ARG A 185 -2.76 -42.87 4.83
CA ARG A 185 -4.20 -42.59 4.89
C ARG A 185 -4.42 -41.09 5.05
N GLN A 186 -5.51 -40.57 4.50
CA GLN A 186 -5.90 -39.17 4.67
C GLN A 186 -6.93 -39.02 5.80
N LEU A 187 -7.02 -37.82 6.38
CA LEU A 187 -8.14 -37.45 7.24
C LEU A 187 -9.42 -37.38 6.42
N THR A 188 -10.49 -38.00 6.92
CA THR A 188 -11.82 -37.87 6.30
C THR A 188 -12.52 -36.63 6.84
N ARG A 189 -13.64 -36.23 6.20
CA ARG A 189 -14.45 -35.10 6.68
C ARG A 189 -14.98 -35.33 8.09
N GLU A 190 -15.33 -36.57 8.43
CA GLU A 190 -15.79 -36.96 9.76
C GLU A 190 -14.68 -36.81 10.80
N HIS A 191 -13.45 -37.23 10.49
CA HIS A 191 -12.29 -37.02 11.37
C HIS A 191 -12.05 -35.52 11.61
N ILE A 192 -12.07 -34.72 10.55
CA ILE A 192 -11.85 -33.27 10.63
C ILE A 192 -12.94 -32.60 11.47
N GLN A 193 -14.21 -32.99 11.29
CA GLN A 193 -15.30 -32.47 12.12
C GLN A 193 -15.13 -32.82 13.60
N ALA A 194 -14.77 -34.07 13.91
CA ALA A 194 -14.58 -34.50 15.29
C ALA A 194 -13.38 -33.79 15.97
N LEU A 195 -12.26 -33.65 15.25
CA LEU A 195 -11.09 -32.88 15.72
C LEU A 195 -11.45 -31.41 15.92
N SER A 196 -12.14 -30.80 14.96
CA SER A 196 -12.59 -29.40 15.04
C SER A 196 -13.48 -29.15 16.26
N LEU A 197 -14.40 -30.08 16.54
CA LEU A 197 -15.28 -30.02 17.72
C LEU A 197 -14.49 -30.11 19.03
N ARG A 198 -13.53 -31.04 19.13
CA ARG A 198 -12.73 -31.23 20.35
C ARG A 198 -11.83 -30.05 20.65
N PHE A 199 -11.18 -29.50 19.64
CA PHE A 199 -10.18 -28.44 19.81
C PHE A 199 -10.72 -27.03 19.57
N HIS A 200 -12.02 -26.89 19.31
CA HIS A 200 -12.69 -25.62 19.00
C HIS A 200 -12.05 -24.88 17.83
N LEU A 201 -11.74 -25.61 16.76
CA LEU A 201 -11.09 -25.10 15.56
C LEU A 201 -12.07 -25.01 14.40
N SER A 202 -11.81 -24.11 13.45
CA SER A 202 -12.52 -24.11 12.18
C SER A 202 -12.05 -25.30 11.33
N PRO A 203 -12.95 -26.13 10.76
CA PRO A 203 -12.57 -27.20 9.84
C PRO A 203 -11.72 -26.74 8.64
N ALA A 204 -11.83 -25.45 8.27
CA ALA A 204 -11.10 -24.86 7.16
C ALA A 204 -9.58 -24.97 7.32
N ILE A 205 -9.04 -25.01 8.55
CA ILE A 205 -7.59 -25.07 8.78
C ILE A 205 -6.96 -26.39 8.29
N PHE A 206 -7.78 -27.45 8.14
CA PHE A 206 -7.31 -28.76 7.65
C PHE A 206 -7.24 -28.84 6.12
N PHE A 207 -7.57 -27.75 5.42
CA PHE A 207 -7.56 -27.67 3.97
C PHE A 207 -6.75 -26.44 3.52
N ARG A 208 -5.93 -26.58 2.48
CA ARG A 208 -5.30 -25.42 1.82
C ARG A 208 -6.37 -24.52 1.19
N THR A 209 -6.11 -23.21 1.22
CA THR A 209 -6.77 -22.24 0.33
C THR A 209 -5.96 -22.10 -0.94
#